data_AF-A0A0D2PDD3-F1
#
_entry.id   AF-A0A0D2PDD3-F1
#
_cell.length_a   1.000
_cell.length_b   1.000
_cell.length_c   1.000
_cell.angle_alpha   90.00
_cell.angle_beta   90.00
_cell.angle_gamma   90.00
#
_symmetry.space_group_name_H-M   'P 1'
#
loop_
_entity.id
_entity.type
_entity.pdbx_description
1 polymer ?
#
loop_
_entity_poly.entity_id
_entity_poly.type
_entity_poly.pdbx_seq_one_letter_code
_entity_poly.pdbx_strand_id
1 'polypeptide(L)'
;MTTYTLLLRPLKTKVYDPSFLIETKRPLAKWELAERIHLTPSRTDAVGSNVHPVVGHEETVAETRNEKGEVIGRWVVKWGENGAGVCHEVGYVVKHFNVHEELLQ
;
A
#
# COMPACT_ATOMS: atom_id res chain seq x y z
N MET A 1 8.71 -5.61 0.61
CA MET A 1 8.96 -5.64 2.07
C MET A 1 8.65 -7.01 2.64
N THR A 2 9.45 -7.52 3.59
CA THR A 2 9.24 -8.84 4.20
C THR A 2 8.91 -8.69 5.68
N THR A 3 7.87 -9.37 6.16
CA THR A 3 7.52 -9.49 7.58
C THR A 3 7.36 -10.96 7.96
N TYR A 4 7.24 -11.26 9.25
CA TYR A 4 7.11 -12.64 9.72
C TYR A 4 5.86 -12.81 10.57
N THR A 5 5.18 -13.94 10.39
CA THR A 5 4.11 -14.40 11.30
C THR A 5 4.69 -14.83 12.66
N LEU A 6 3.84 -15.08 13.65
CA LEU A 6 4.27 -15.61 14.96
C LEU A 6 5.04 -16.94 14.85
N LEU A 7 4.74 -17.74 13.83
CA LEU A 7 5.43 -19.00 13.54
C LEU A 7 6.67 -18.80 12.65
N LEU A 8 7.17 -17.56 12.53
CA LEU A 8 8.32 -17.17 11.73
C LEU A 8 8.21 -17.53 10.23
N ARG A 9 6.98 -17.66 9.72
CA ARG A 9 6.75 -17.80 8.27
C ARG A 9 6.81 -16.43 7.60
N PRO A 10 7.58 -16.26 6.51
CA PRO A 10 7.74 -14.98 5.84
C PRO A 10 6.47 -14.60 5.06
N LEU A 11 6.15 -13.31 5.10
CA LEU A 11 5.14 -12.66 4.27
C LEU A 11 5.82 -11.57 3.47
N LYS A 12 5.59 -11.56 2.15
CA LYS A 12 6.16 -10.57 1.24
C LYS A 12 5.06 -9.61 0.79
N THR A 13 5.19 -8.34 1.15
CA THR A 13 4.30 -7.28 0.67
C THR A 13 4.99 -6.48 -0.43
N LYS A 14 4.35 -6.40 -1.60
CA LYS A 14 4.75 -5.52 -2.70
C LYS A 14 3.81 -4.33 -2.71
N VAL A 15 4.37 -3.13 -2.62
CA VAL A 15 3.63 -1.88 -2.77
C VAL A 15 3.92 -1.38 -4.19
N TYR A 16 2.87 -1.17 -4.97
CA TYR A 16 2.98 -0.75 -6.37
C TYR A 16 3.19 0.75 -6.49
N ASP A 17 2.55 1.52 -5.60
CA ASP A 17 2.73 2.97 -5.50
C ASP A 17 3.21 3.33 -4.09
N PRO A 18 4.51 3.70 -3.94
CA PRO A 18 5.08 4.13 -2.66
C PRO A 18 4.39 5.36 -2.05
N SER A 19 3.62 6.14 -2.82
CA SER A 19 2.87 7.30 -2.33
C SER A 19 1.79 6.94 -1.28
N PHE A 20 1.43 5.66 -1.21
CA PHE A 20 0.55 5.08 -0.20
C PHE A 20 1.27 4.68 1.09
N LEU A 21 2.59 4.87 1.19
CA LEU A 21 3.34 4.69 2.43
C LEU A 21 3.45 6.00 3.18
N ILE A 22 2.97 6.00 4.42
CA ILE A 22 3.05 7.15 5.33
C ILE A 22 3.78 6.75 6.61
N GLU A 23 4.37 7.73 7.29
CA GLU A 23 4.97 7.49 8.59
C GLU A 23 3.90 7.11 9.62
N THR A 24 4.17 6.09 10.43
CA THR A 24 3.26 5.63 11.50
C THR A 24 3.78 6.03 12.88
N LYS A 25 2.85 6.20 13.82
CA LYS A 25 3.17 6.39 15.25
C LYS A 25 3.27 5.06 16.00
N ARG A 26 2.99 3.93 15.34
CA ARG A 26 2.99 2.61 15.96
C ARG A 26 4.42 2.21 16.36
N PRO A 27 4.66 1.80 17.62
CA PRO A 27 5.96 1.27 18.02
C PRO A 27 6.41 0.11 17.13
N LEU A 28 7.71 0.07 16.82
CA LEU A 28 8.34 -0.96 15.98
C LEU A 28 7.86 -0.99 14.52
N ALA A 29 7.24 0.08 14.03
CA ALA A 29 6.96 0.29 12.61
C ALA A 29 7.38 1.72 12.24
N LYS A 30 8.00 1.87 11.07
CA LYS A 30 8.33 3.17 10.50
C LYS A 30 7.27 3.62 9.49
N TRP A 31 6.76 2.67 8.72
CA TRP A 31 5.82 2.91 7.64
C TRP A 31 4.50 2.19 7.86
N GLU A 32 3.42 2.79 7.39
CA GLU A 32 2.12 2.15 7.25
C GLU A 32 1.47 2.44 5.89
N LEU A 33 0.57 1.56 5.47
CA LEU A 33 -0.29 1.80 4.32
C LEU A 33 -1.36 2.84 4.69
N ALA A 34 -1.43 3.93 3.94
CA ALA A 34 -2.37 5.00 4.17
C ALA A 34 -3.82 4.51 4.04
N GLU A 35 -4.65 4.83 5.02
CA GLU A 35 -6.10 4.57 4.98
C GLU A 35 -6.85 5.56 4.10
N ARG A 36 -6.31 6.77 3.93
CA ARG A 36 -6.88 7.82 3.09
C ARG A 36 -5.75 8.53 2.37
N ILE A 37 -5.97 8.88 1.11
CA ILE A 37 -5.00 9.61 0.30
C ILE A 37 -5.72 10.68 -0.51
N HIS A 38 -5.07 11.81 -0.74
CA HIS A 38 -5.52 12.81 -1.71
C HIS A 38 -4.41 12.99 -2.74
N LEU A 39 -4.72 12.76 -4.02
CA LEU A 39 -3.80 13.03 -5.12
C LEU A 39 -3.75 14.55 -5.34
N THR A 40 -2.61 15.17 -5.03
CA THR A 40 -2.34 16.54 -5.46
C THR A 40 -1.90 16.55 -6.93
N PRO A 41 -2.12 17.64 -7.68
CA PRO A 41 -1.76 17.73 -9.11
C PRO A 41 -0.29 17.40 -9.39
N SER A 42 0.62 17.71 -8.46
CA SER A 42 2.05 17.40 -8.55
C SER A 42 2.38 15.89 -8.46
N ARG A 43 1.45 15.06 -7.93
CA ARG A 43 1.63 13.59 -7.84
C ARG A 43 1.25 12.88 -9.13
N THR A 44 0.35 13.45 -9.93
CA THR A 44 -0.04 12.93 -11.25
C THR A 44 1.15 12.87 -12.23
N ASP A 45 2.14 13.76 -12.04
CA ASP A 45 3.29 13.90 -12.94
C ASP A 45 4.43 12.91 -12.62
N ALA A 46 4.55 12.48 -11.35
CA ALA A 46 5.60 11.57 -10.89
C ALA A 46 5.30 10.09 -11.22
N VAL A 47 4.03 9.74 -11.40
CA VAL A 47 3.56 8.37 -11.68
C VAL A 47 2.93 8.33 -13.07
N GLY A 48 3.74 8.57 -14.10
CA GLY A 48 3.45 8.28 -15.51
C GLY A 48 1.99 8.39 -15.97
N SER A 49 1.47 9.62 -16.10
CA SER A 49 0.48 10.09 -17.08
C SER A 49 -0.81 9.30 -17.41
N ASN A 50 -1.16 8.20 -16.72
CA ASN A 50 -2.34 7.38 -17.08
C ASN A 50 -3.32 7.13 -15.92
N VAL A 51 -3.10 7.69 -14.73
CA VAL A 51 -4.01 7.52 -13.59
C VAL A 51 -4.75 8.83 -13.35
N HIS A 52 -5.70 9.16 -14.22
CA HIS A 52 -6.81 9.98 -13.75
C HIS A 52 -7.72 9.05 -12.95
N PRO A 53 -7.79 9.18 -11.60
CA PRO A 53 -8.63 8.32 -10.80
C PRO A 53 -10.07 8.47 -11.26
N VAL A 54 -10.62 7.40 -11.82
CA VAL A 54 -12.04 7.36 -12.22
C VAL A 54 -12.85 7.21 -10.94
N VAL A 55 -13.76 8.15 -10.68
CA VAL A 55 -14.62 8.11 -9.50
C VAL A 55 -15.37 6.78 -9.46
N GLY A 56 -15.32 6.11 -8.31
CA GLY A 56 -15.92 4.80 -8.07
C GLY A 56 -15.06 3.61 -8.49
N HIS A 57 -13.93 3.82 -9.16
CA HIS A 57 -13.01 2.75 -9.54
C HIS A 57 -12.16 2.30 -8.35
N GLU A 58 -11.84 1.01 -8.32
CA GLU A 58 -11.00 0.38 -7.31
C GLU A 58 -9.70 -0.13 -7.92
N GLU A 59 -8.59 0.08 -7.20
CA GLU A 59 -7.26 -0.31 -7.66
C GLU A 59 -6.47 -0.97 -6.54
N THR A 60 -5.75 -2.04 -6.86
CA THR A 60 -4.85 -2.70 -5.89
C THR A 60 -3.52 -1.97 -5.85
N VAL A 61 -3.23 -1.33 -4.72
CA VAL A 61 -2.00 -0.53 -4.53
C VAL A 61 -0.92 -1.30 -3.77
N ALA A 62 -1.29 -2.36 -3.06
CA ALA A 62 -0.33 -3.29 -2.47
C ALA A 62 -0.90 -4.72 -2.39
N GLU A 63 -0.01 -5.71 -2.46
CA GLU A 63 -0.32 -7.12 -2.31
C GLU A 63 0.56 -7.75 -1.23
N THR A 64 -0.04 -8.56 -0.36
CA THR A 64 0.67 -9.43 0.58
C THR A 64 0.62 -10.86 0.09
N ARG A 65 1.80 -11.49 0.00
CA ARG A 65 1.99 -12.85 -0.47
C ARG A 65 2.59 -13.73 0.62
N ASN A 66 2.17 -15.00 0.66
CA ASN A 66 2.76 -15.98 1.55
C ASN A 66 4.10 -16.52 1.01
N GLU A 67 4.70 -17.47 1.73
CA GLU A 67 5.98 -18.11 1.37
C GLU A 67 5.93 -18.88 0.03
N LYS A 68 4.75 -19.32 -0.39
CA LYS A 68 4.51 -19.98 -1.69
C LYS A 68 4.33 -18.98 -2.84
N GLY A 69 4.28 -17.68 -2.53
CA GLY A 69 4.05 -16.62 -3.51
C GLY A 69 2.57 -16.35 -3.82
N GLU A 70 1.64 -17.02 -3.12
CA GLU A 70 0.20 -16.84 -3.28
C GLU A 70 -0.23 -15.52 -2.64
N VAL A 71 -1.06 -14.72 -3.33
CA VAL A 71 -1.63 -13.48 -2.79
C VAL A 71 -2.67 -13.84 -1.74
N ILE A 72 -2.40 -13.47 -0.48
CA ILE A 72 -3.30 -13.72 0.66
C ILE A 72 -4.05 -12.47 1.09
N GLY A 73 -3.62 -11.29 0.62
CA GLY A 73 -4.38 -10.06 0.80
C GLY A 73 -3.94 -8.93 -0.10
N ARG A 74 -4.84 -7.96 -0.28
CA ARG A 74 -4.69 -6.79 -1.13
C ARG A 74 -5.09 -5.54 -0.37
N TRP A 75 -4.30 -4.49 -0.52
CA TRP A 75 -4.69 -3.15 -0.12
C TRP A 75 -5.24 -2.44 -1.35
N VAL A 76 -6.50 -2.02 -1.27
CA VAL A 76 -7.25 -1.49 -2.41
C VAL A 76 -7.65 -0.08 -2.11
N VAL A 77 -7.40 0.85 -3.03
CA VAL A 77 -7.95 2.20 -2.98
C VAL A 77 -9.24 2.26 -3.76
N LYS A 78 -10.27 2.87 -3.19
CA LYS A 78 -11.48 3.29 -3.88
C LYS A 78 -11.41 4.80 -4.12
N TRP A 79 -11.42 5.19 -5.38
CA TRP A 79 -11.34 6.59 -5.77
C TRP A 79 -12.70 7.27 -5.68
N GLY A 80 -12.72 8.46 -5.11
CA GLY A 80 -13.83 9.39 -5.03
C GLY A 80 -13.55 10.66 -5.83
N GLU A 81 -14.38 11.68 -5.62
CA GLU A 81 -14.22 12.96 -6.29
C GLU A 81 -12.94 13.70 -5.84
N ASN A 82 -12.47 14.63 -6.67
CA ASN A 82 -11.33 15.50 -6.36
C ASN A 82 -10.02 14.77 -6.01
N GLY A 83 -9.83 13.56 -6.55
CA GLY A 83 -8.63 12.75 -6.28
C GLY A 83 -8.57 12.18 -4.87
N ALA A 84 -9.69 12.14 -4.15
CA ALA A 84 -9.75 11.51 -2.84
C ALA A 84 -9.83 9.99 -2.96
N GLY A 85 -9.00 9.28 -2.22
CA GLY A 85 -8.96 7.82 -2.16
C GLY A 85 -9.20 7.32 -0.75
N VAL A 86 -10.08 6.33 -0.60
CA VAL A 86 -10.27 5.59 0.66
C VAL A 86 -9.76 4.18 0.46
N CYS A 87 -8.79 3.80 1.29
CA CYS A 87 -8.17 2.48 1.21
C CYS A 87 -8.86 1.48 2.12
N HIS A 88 -8.87 0.22 1.71
CA HIS A 88 -9.41 -0.87 2.49
C HIS A 88 -8.66 -2.17 2.22
N GLU A 89 -8.76 -3.10 3.16
CA GLU A 89 -8.19 -4.45 3.05
C GLU A 89 -9.15 -5.42 2.39
N VAL A 90 -8.59 -6.30 1.56
CA VAL A 90 -9.24 -7.50 1.04
C VAL A 90 -8.35 -8.68 1.40
N GLY A 91 -8.80 -9.54 2.31
CA GLY A 91 -8.01 -10.68 2.81
C GLY A 91 -7.00 -10.29 3.88
N TYR A 92 -5.90 -11.04 3.99
CA TYR A 92 -4.85 -10.83 5.00
C TYR A 92 -3.79 -9.84 4.51
N VAL A 93 -3.83 -8.61 5.03
CA VAL A 93 -2.91 -7.53 4.65
C VAL A 93 -1.95 -7.20 5.78
N VAL A 94 -0.66 -7.13 5.46
CA VAL A 94 0.33 -6.51 6.35
C VAL A 94 0.35 -5.01 6.06
N LYS A 95 -0.11 -4.20 7.03
CA LYS A 95 -0.25 -2.74 6.87
C LYS A 95 0.90 -1.93 7.45
N HIS A 96 1.73 -2.53 8.30
CA HIS A 96 2.79 -1.83 9.02
C HIS A 96 4.13 -2.49 8.73
N PHE A 97 5.15 -1.67 8.51
CA PHE A 97 6.48 -2.14 8.12
C PHE A 97 7.57 -1.43 8.90
N ASN A 98 8.59 -2.19 9.28
CA ASN A 98 9.81 -1.66 9.87
C ASN A 98 10.94 -1.76 8.83
N VAL A 99 10.94 -0.87 7.84
CA VAL A 99 11.94 -0.82 6.78
C VAL A 99 12.58 0.56 6.70
N HIS A 100 13.89 0.59 6.45
CA HIS A 100 14.62 1.82 6.12
C HIS A 100 14.29 2.24 4.68
N GLU A 101 14.35 3.56 4.42
CA GLU A 101 13.92 4.17 3.13
C GLU A 101 14.66 3.63 1.92
N GLU A 102 15.91 3.22 2.08
CA GLU A 102 16.77 2.68 1.02
C GLU A 102 16.22 1.39 0.38
N LEU A 103 15.25 0.72 1.03
CA LEU A 103 14.64 -0.54 0.57
C LEU A 103 13.28 -0.34 -0.14
N LEU A 104 12.86 0.91 -0.38
CA LEU A 104 11.59 1.26 -1.02
C LEU A 104 11.67 1.40 -2.57
N GLN A 105 12.66 0.77 -3.20
CA GLN A 105 12.89 0.81 -4.66
C GLN A 105 11.77 0.15 -5.48
#